data_AF-A0AA42GI84-F1
#
_entry.id   AF-A0AA42GI84-F1
#
_cell.length_a   1.000
_cell.length_b   1.000
_cell.length_c   1.000
_cell.angle_alpha   90.00
_cell.angle_beta   90.00
_cell.angle_gamma   90.00
#
_symmetry.space_group_name_H-M   'P 1'
#
loop_
_entity.id
_entity.type
_entity.pdbx_description
1 polymer ?
#
loop_
_entity_poly.entity_id
_entity_poly.type
_entity_poly.pdbx_seq_one_letter_code
_entity_poly.pdbx_strand_id
1 'polypeptide(L)'
;MSNKVLFGPDEAAALMQAGKAVLIDIRDPESYQAGHIVGAVNVPDVFSYLAQTSPEGLQALQAQFADLFGNAGLDGEKVAIVYEDALNTRYGGSCRGFWLLQYLGYPKVGILDGGLRAWKAFGGTVDIATVTPAAACFPVLPQAELLVTTEQMLAALADPTIKLLDNRDKDEWLGESSSPYGKDFAPRKGRIPGAVWLE
;
A
#
# COMPACT_ATOMS: atom_id res chain seq x y z
N MET A 1 -3.96 13.61 -10.98
CA MET A 1 -3.19 12.53 -10.35
C MET A 1 -1.73 12.69 -10.74
N SER A 2 -0.78 12.44 -9.84
CA SER A 2 0.64 12.32 -10.21
C SER A 2 0.78 11.22 -11.26
N ASN A 3 1.38 11.50 -12.42
CA ASN A 3 1.63 10.48 -13.44
C ASN A 3 2.78 9.53 -13.06
N LYS A 4 3.55 9.88 -12.02
CA LYS A 4 4.72 9.10 -11.61
C LYS A 4 4.39 8.24 -10.39
N VAL A 5 4.56 6.94 -10.57
CA VAL A 5 4.33 5.91 -9.54
C VAL A 5 5.64 5.45 -8.92
N LEU A 6 6.67 5.18 -9.73
CA LEU A 6 7.96 4.68 -9.27
C LEU A 6 8.98 5.81 -9.14
N PHE A 7 9.71 5.82 -8.03
CA PHE A 7 10.81 6.74 -7.74
C PHE A 7 12.10 5.94 -7.60
N GLY A 8 13.12 6.30 -8.37
CA GLY A 8 14.45 5.69 -8.23
C GLY A 8 15.10 6.05 -6.88
N PRO A 9 16.09 5.28 -6.38
CA PRO A 9 16.80 5.59 -5.15
C PRO A 9 17.45 6.99 -5.13
N ASP A 10 18.01 7.43 -6.27
CA ASP A 10 18.61 8.75 -6.45
C ASP A 10 17.59 9.88 -6.31
N GLU A 11 16.42 9.71 -6.91
CA GLU A 11 15.32 10.68 -6.84
C GLU A 11 14.72 10.76 -5.44
N ALA A 12 14.48 9.60 -4.81
CA ALA A 12 13.99 9.52 -3.45
C ALA A 12 14.98 10.19 -2.47
N ALA A 13 16.28 9.96 -2.65
CA ALA A 13 17.33 10.60 -1.86
C ALA A 13 17.31 12.12 -2.03
N ALA A 14 17.19 12.63 -3.26
CA ALA A 14 17.14 14.06 -3.54
C ALA A 14 15.91 14.73 -2.89
N LEU A 15 14.74 14.10 -2.97
CA LEU A 15 13.51 14.61 -2.33
C LEU A 15 13.61 14.59 -0.81
N MET A 16 14.16 13.52 -0.24
CA MET A 16 14.39 13.37 1.20
C MET A 16 15.34 14.45 1.72
N GLN A 17 16.48 14.66 1.06
CA GLN A 17 17.46 15.69 1.43
C GLN A 17 16.89 17.11 1.33
N ALA A 18 15.97 17.34 0.39
CA ALA A 18 15.27 18.62 0.25
C ALA A 18 14.11 18.81 1.25
N GLY A 19 13.84 17.83 2.13
CA GLY A 19 12.69 17.86 3.05
C GLY A 19 11.33 17.78 2.34
N LYS A 20 11.30 17.29 1.10
CA LYS A 20 10.12 17.24 0.23
C LYS A 20 9.46 15.88 0.17
N ALA A 21 10.03 14.87 0.82
CA ALA A 21 9.44 13.53 0.90
C ALA A 21 9.42 13.00 2.32
N VAL A 22 8.46 12.11 2.57
CA VAL A 22 8.44 11.21 3.72
C VAL A 22 8.55 9.80 3.16
N LEU A 23 9.58 9.07 3.58
CA LEU A 23 9.70 7.66 3.21
C LEU A 23 8.93 6.82 4.22
N ILE A 24 8.05 5.97 3.72
CA ILE A 24 7.15 5.13 4.51
C ILE A 24 7.63 3.69 4.39
N ASP A 25 8.18 3.16 5.48
CA ASP A 25 8.64 1.79 5.59
C ASP A 25 7.50 0.91 6.08
N ILE A 26 6.99 0.04 5.21
CA ILE A 26 5.86 -0.83 5.54
C ILE A 26 6.30 -2.21 6.05
N ARG A 27 7.60 -2.44 6.28
CA ARG A 27 8.09 -3.70 6.85
C ARG A 27 7.68 -3.82 8.32
N ASP A 28 7.74 -5.02 8.86
CA ASP A 28 7.53 -5.25 10.29
C ASP A 28 8.50 -4.43 11.16
N PRO A 29 8.09 -4.08 12.40
CA PRO A 29 8.91 -3.27 13.30
C PRO A 29 10.31 -3.82 13.53
N GLU A 30 10.47 -5.14 13.62
CA GLU A 30 11.75 -5.81 13.85
C GLU A 30 12.70 -5.57 12.66
N SER A 31 12.22 -5.75 11.44
CA SER A 31 12.98 -5.49 10.21
C SER A 31 13.32 -4.01 10.02
N TYR A 32 12.42 -3.11 10.45
CA TYR A 32 12.68 -1.67 10.45
C TYR A 32 13.78 -1.30 11.46
N GLN A 33 13.70 -1.82 12.70
CA GLN A 33 14.69 -1.58 13.76
C GLN A 33 16.06 -2.17 13.44
N ALA A 34 16.11 -3.27 12.68
CA ALA A 34 17.36 -3.87 12.20
C ALA A 34 18.08 -3.01 11.13
N GLY A 35 17.38 -2.04 10.53
CA GLY A 35 17.95 -1.10 9.57
C GLY A 35 16.92 -0.61 8.56
N HIS A 36 16.76 0.70 8.47
CA HIS A 36 15.81 1.39 7.57
C HIS A 36 16.47 2.59 6.89
N ILE A 37 15.83 3.19 5.88
CA ILE A 37 16.38 4.38 5.21
C ILE A 37 16.36 5.55 6.21
N VAL A 38 17.44 6.33 6.29
CA VAL A 38 17.55 7.48 7.21
C VAL A 38 16.29 8.36 7.17
N GLY A 39 15.66 8.57 8.32
CA GLY A 39 14.46 9.40 8.44
C GLY A 39 13.15 8.76 7.95
N ALA A 40 13.16 7.50 7.51
CA ALA A 40 11.95 6.77 7.17
C ALA A 40 11.10 6.48 8.42
N VAL A 41 9.78 6.55 8.23
CA VAL A 41 8.79 6.28 9.28
C VAL A 41 8.22 4.89 9.08
N ASN A 42 8.18 4.07 10.13
CA ASN A 42 7.61 2.74 10.07
C ASN A 42 6.08 2.77 10.16
N VAL A 43 5.40 2.21 9.16
CA VAL A 43 3.93 2.12 9.08
C VAL A 43 3.53 0.70 8.63
N PRO A 44 3.73 -0.33 9.48
CA PRO A 44 3.47 -1.73 9.12
C PRO A 44 1.97 -2.04 8.92
N ASP A 45 1.11 -1.23 9.54
CA ASP A 45 -0.35 -1.41 9.64
C ASP A 45 -1.11 -1.09 8.35
N VAL A 46 -0.44 -0.63 7.29
CA VAL A 46 -1.04 -0.46 5.95
C VAL A 46 -1.61 -1.77 5.38
N PHE A 47 -1.11 -2.92 5.88
CA PHE A 47 -1.59 -4.24 5.49
C PHE A 47 -2.69 -4.79 6.43
N SER A 48 -3.24 -3.94 7.31
CA SER A 48 -4.42 -4.29 8.10
C SER A 48 -5.72 -4.19 7.27
N TYR A 49 -6.76 -4.86 7.74
CA TYR A 49 -8.10 -4.77 7.17
C TYR A 49 -9.11 -4.36 8.25
N LEU A 50 -10.16 -3.65 7.84
CA LEU A 50 -11.38 -3.56 8.63
C LEU A 50 -12.39 -4.57 8.08
N ALA A 51 -13.04 -5.28 8.99
CA ALA A 51 -13.94 -6.38 8.67
C ALA A 51 -15.33 -5.92 8.16
N GLN A 52 -15.56 -4.61 8.04
CA GLN A 52 -16.88 -4.04 7.74
C GLN A 52 -16.88 -3.30 6.40
N THR A 53 -17.78 -3.73 5.52
CA THR A 53 -18.02 -3.10 4.21
C THR A 53 -19.23 -2.16 4.22
N SER A 54 -19.77 -1.82 5.40
CA SER A 54 -20.84 -0.82 5.52
C SER A 54 -20.31 0.59 5.27
N PRO A 55 -21.18 1.57 4.97
CA PRO A 55 -20.77 2.97 4.86
C PRO A 55 -20.02 3.47 6.11
N GLU A 56 -20.46 3.09 7.30
CA GLU A 56 -19.83 3.45 8.58
C GLU A 56 -18.48 2.76 8.74
N GLY A 57 -18.37 1.48 8.36
CA GLY A 57 -17.10 0.76 8.35
C GLY A 57 -16.08 1.39 7.41
N LEU A 58 -16.53 1.88 6.25
CA LEU A 58 -15.69 2.59 5.29
C LEU A 58 -15.23 3.95 5.82
N GLN A 59 -16.09 4.70 6.51
CA GLN A 59 -15.72 5.95 7.17
C GLN A 59 -14.71 5.71 8.29
N ALA A 60 -14.90 4.66 9.11
CA ALA A 60 -13.94 4.28 10.14
C ALA A 60 -12.58 3.92 9.54
N LEU A 61 -12.57 3.22 8.39
CA LEU A 61 -11.34 2.92 7.64
C LEU A 61 -10.63 4.17 7.16
N GLN A 62 -11.38 5.11 6.57
CA GLN A 62 -10.83 6.37 6.11
C GLN A 62 -10.21 7.17 7.26
N ALA A 63 -10.90 7.27 8.40
CA ALA A 63 -10.40 7.96 9.58
C ALA A 63 -9.14 7.30 10.15
N GLN A 64 -9.15 5.97 10.32
CA GLN A 64 -8.01 5.21 10.85
C GLN A 64 -6.74 5.44 10.03
N PHE A 65 -6.83 5.33 8.69
CA PHE A 65 -5.67 5.51 7.84
C PHE A 65 -5.26 6.98 7.70
N ALA A 66 -6.20 7.93 7.77
CA ALA A 66 -5.87 9.34 7.83
C ALA A 66 -5.05 9.67 9.09
N ASP A 67 -5.45 9.14 10.25
CA ASP A 67 -4.70 9.31 11.50
C ASP A 67 -3.33 8.63 11.42
N LEU A 68 -3.26 7.41 10.87
CA LEU A 68 -2.01 6.68 10.71
C LEU A 68 -1.01 7.46 9.85
N PHE A 69 -1.44 7.97 8.69
CA PHE A 69 -0.59 8.73 7.79
C PHE A 69 -0.29 10.15 8.29
N GLY A 70 -1.24 10.80 8.97
CA GLY A 70 -1.02 12.08 9.65
C GLY A 70 0.03 11.96 10.75
N ASN A 71 -0.03 10.89 11.56
CA ASN A 71 0.99 10.58 12.56
C ASN A 71 2.35 10.26 11.94
N ALA A 72 2.40 9.81 10.68
CA ALA A 72 3.63 9.66 9.92
C ALA A 72 4.19 10.98 9.35
N GLY A 73 3.51 12.12 9.59
CA GLY A 73 3.95 13.45 9.16
C GLY A 73 3.55 13.83 7.73
N LEU A 74 2.60 13.09 7.13
CA LEU A 74 2.03 13.43 5.83
C LEU A 74 0.99 14.54 5.94
N ASP A 75 1.30 15.69 5.31
CA ASP A 75 0.53 16.95 5.41
C ASP A 75 -0.19 17.35 4.10
N GLY A 76 0.07 16.64 3.00
CA GLY A 76 -0.44 16.97 1.66
C GLY A 76 0.56 17.76 0.81
N GLU A 77 1.64 18.25 1.41
CA GLU A 77 2.69 18.98 0.70
C GLU A 77 3.85 18.08 0.29
N LYS A 78 4.27 17.18 1.18
CA LYS A 78 5.38 16.25 0.94
C LYS A 78 4.96 15.10 0.03
N VAL A 79 5.92 14.52 -0.68
CA VAL A 79 5.73 13.29 -1.44
C VAL A 79 5.78 12.09 -0.47
N ALA A 80 4.73 11.29 -0.43
CA ALA A 80 4.74 10.02 0.27
C ALA A 80 5.39 8.95 -0.63
N ILE A 81 6.53 8.40 -0.23
CA ILE A 81 7.21 7.34 -0.99
C ILE A 81 7.21 6.07 -0.14
N VAL A 82 6.40 5.10 -0.55
CA VAL A 82 6.19 3.84 0.17
C VAL A 82 7.23 2.82 -0.26
N TYR A 83 7.79 2.07 0.68
CA TYR A 83 8.72 0.99 0.35
C TYR A 83 8.59 -0.21 1.30
N GLU A 84 9.07 -1.34 0.80
CA GLU A 84 9.33 -2.58 1.53
C GLU A 84 10.75 -3.08 1.19
N ASP A 85 11.11 -4.32 1.54
CA ASP A 85 12.47 -4.82 1.26
C ASP A 85 12.73 -4.91 -0.26
N ALA A 86 11.81 -5.51 -1.00
CA ALA A 86 11.68 -5.40 -2.45
C ALA A 86 10.21 -5.56 -2.87
N LEU A 87 9.82 -5.12 -4.07
CA LEU A 87 8.41 -5.06 -4.52
C LEU A 87 7.64 -6.40 -4.48
N ASN A 88 8.32 -7.52 -4.28
CA ASN A 88 7.74 -8.87 -4.20
C ASN A 88 7.89 -9.56 -2.83
N THR A 89 8.40 -8.88 -1.80
CA THR A 89 8.74 -9.54 -0.52
C THR A 89 7.58 -9.68 0.46
N ARG A 90 6.54 -8.84 0.33
CA ARG A 90 5.39 -8.81 1.22
C ARG A 90 4.07 -8.74 0.45
N TYR A 91 3.94 -9.57 -0.59
CA TYR A 91 2.76 -9.58 -1.48
C TYR A 91 2.47 -8.19 -2.10
N GLY A 92 3.53 -7.44 -2.44
CA GLY A 92 3.40 -6.07 -2.95
C GLY A 92 2.82 -5.11 -1.91
N GLY A 93 3.21 -5.24 -0.64
CA GLY A 93 2.68 -4.41 0.45
C GLY A 93 2.92 -2.92 0.22
N SER A 94 4.00 -2.52 -0.45
CA SER A 94 4.20 -1.11 -0.82
C SER A 94 3.14 -0.61 -1.80
N CYS A 95 2.65 -1.48 -2.70
CA CYS A 95 1.54 -1.18 -3.61
C CYS A 95 0.22 -1.00 -2.86
N ARG A 96 0.00 -1.74 -1.76
CA ARG A 96 -1.16 -1.54 -0.89
C ARG A 96 -1.10 -0.18 -0.19
N GLY A 97 0.06 0.21 0.35
CA GLY A 97 0.25 1.54 0.94
C GLY A 97 0.04 2.67 -0.09
N PHE A 98 0.58 2.50 -1.31
CA PHE A 98 0.34 3.40 -2.43
C PHE A 98 -1.15 3.53 -2.76
N TRP A 99 -1.86 2.39 -2.87
CA TRP A 99 -3.29 2.38 -3.16
C TRP A 99 -4.10 3.07 -2.05
N LEU A 100 -3.77 2.85 -0.77
CA LEU A 100 -4.46 3.51 0.34
C LEU A 100 -4.31 5.02 0.30
N LEU A 101 -3.11 5.52 0.05
CA LEU A 101 -2.85 6.96 -0.09
C LEU A 101 -3.60 7.55 -1.30
N GLN A 102 -3.61 6.87 -2.45
CA GLN A 102 -4.40 7.26 -3.62
C GLN A 102 -5.91 7.26 -3.32
N TYR A 103 -6.39 6.20 -2.67
CA TYR A 103 -7.79 6.03 -2.28
C TYR A 103 -8.23 7.13 -1.32
N LEU A 104 -7.39 7.56 -0.38
CA LEU A 104 -7.68 8.67 0.52
C LEU A 104 -7.51 10.06 -0.14
N GLY A 105 -7.06 10.11 -1.40
CA GLY A 105 -6.88 11.33 -2.16
C GLY A 105 -5.59 12.09 -1.86
N TYR A 106 -4.57 11.43 -1.31
CA TYR A 106 -3.29 12.08 -1.05
C TYR A 106 -2.64 12.53 -2.38
N PRO A 107 -2.20 13.80 -2.50
CA PRO A 107 -1.92 14.38 -3.81
C PRO A 107 -0.61 13.91 -4.46
N LYS A 108 0.37 13.48 -3.66
CA LYS A 108 1.73 13.15 -4.10
C LYS A 108 2.19 11.85 -3.47
N VAL A 109 2.06 10.76 -4.23
CA VAL A 109 2.37 9.42 -3.75
C VAL A 109 3.15 8.64 -4.79
N GLY A 110 4.06 7.80 -4.31
CA GLY A 110 4.80 6.85 -5.13
C GLY A 110 5.37 5.70 -4.32
N ILE A 111 6.10 4.84 -5.01
CA ILE A 111 6.76 3.65 -4.48
C ILE A 111 8.26 3.78 -4.79
N LEU A 112 9.11 3.39 -3.84
CA LEU A 112 10.54 3.27 -4.09
C LEU A 112 10.82 2.08 -5.01
N ASP A 113 11.35 2.35 -6.20
CA ASP A 113 11.64 1.33 -7.20
C ASP A 113 12.71 0.36 -6.69
N GLY A 114 12.37 -0.93 -6.66
CA GLY A 114 13.21 -2.00 -6.10
C GLY A 114 13.39 -1.99 -4.57
N GLY A 115 12.69 -1.12 -3.84
CA GLY A 115 12.65 -1.10 -2.37
C GLY A 115 13.98 -0.85 -1.68
N LEU A 116 14.10 -1.30 -0.42
CA LEU A 116 15.31 -1.14 0.38
C LEU A 116 16.54 -1.82 -0.25
N ARG A 117 16.35 -2.94 -0.97
CA ARG A 117 17.45 -3.61 -1.67
C ARG A 117 18.07 -2.71 -2.74
N ALA A 118 17.26 -2.07 -3.57
CA ALA A 118 17.76 -1.13 -4.57
C ALA A 118 18.39 0.11 -3.93
N TRP A 119 17.84 0.61 -2.83
CA TRP A 119 18.45 1.69 -2.05
C TRP A 119 19.86 1.34 -1.58
N LYS A 120 20.04 0.16 -0.99
CA LYS A 120 21.35 -0.33 -0.54
C LYS A 120 22.31 -0.53 -1.72
N ALA A 121 21.83 -1.09 -2.83
CA ALA A 121 22.64 -1.29 -4.04
C ALA A 121 23.10 0.03 -4.67
N PHE A 122 22.29 1.08 -4.57
CA PHE A 122 22.63 2.44 -4.95
C PHE A 122 23.68 3.09 -4.03
N GLY A 123 24.01 2.47 -2.90
CA GLY A 123 24.91 3.05 -1.89
C GLY A 123 24.20 4.00 -0.92
N GLY A 124 22.87 3.96 -0.88
CA GLY A 124 22.09 4.73 0.09
C GLY A 124 22.35 4.26 1.52
N THR A 125 22.39 5.21 2.44
CA THR A 125 22.64 4.94 3.87
C THR A 125 21.39 4.37 4.55
N VAL A 126 21.62 3.51 5.54
CA VAL A 126 20.59 3.02 6.44
C VAL A 126 20.90 3.45 7.87
N ASP A 127 19.87 3.55 8.69
CA ASP A 127 19.92 3.92 10.10
C ASP A 127 19.16 2.88 10.94
N ILE A 128 19.39 2.92 12.24
CA ILE A 128 18.66 2.18 13.28
C ILE A 128 18.03 3.12 14.32
N ALA A 129 18.23 4.43 14.17
CA ALA A 129 17.66 5.44 15.07
C ALA A 129 16.13 5.43 15.03
N THR A 130 15.50 5.60 16.19
CA THR A 130 14.05 5.78 16.26
C THR A 130 13.65 7.11 15.61
N VAL A 131 12.75 7.05 14.64
CA VAL A 131 12.17 8.23 13.99
C VAL A 131 10.78 8.52 14.57
N THR A 132 10.63 9.69 15.19
CA THR A 132 9.33 10.18 15.67
C THR A 132 8.96 11.45 14.91
N PRO A 133 8.24 11.35 13.78
CA PRO A 133 7.82 12.52 13.01
C PRO A 133 6.82 13.36 13.82
N ALA A 134 6.79 14.67 13.54
CA ALA A 134 5.72 15.52 14.06
C ALA A 134 4.41 15.15 13.35
N ALA A 135 3.37 14.86 14.12
CA ALA A 135 2.05 14.59 13.58
C ALA A 135 1.56 15.78 12.75
N ALA A 136 0.93 15.48 11.62
CA ALA A 136 0.38 16.44 10.68
C ALA A 136 -1.12 16.22 10.46
N CYS A 137 -1.79 17.25 9.96
CA CYS A 137 -3.17 17.11 9.49
C CYS A 137 -3.16 16.47 8.10
N PHE A 138 -3.58 15.20 8.02
CA PHE A 138 -3.67 14.48 6.75
C PHE A 138 -4.90 14.96 5.94
N PRO A 139 -4.74 15.36 4.67
CA PRO A 139 -5.87 15.75 3.84
C PRO A 139 -6.65 14.50 3.39
N VAL A 140 -7.95 14.44 3.72
CA VAL A 140 -8.82 13.33 3.35
C VAL A 140 -9.77 13.76 2.22
N LEU A 141 -9.61 13.15 1.04
CA LEU A 141 -10.48 13.32 -0.11
C LEU A 141 -10.67 11.97 -0.83
N PRO A 142 -11.53 11.07 -0.30
CA PRO A 142 -11.62 9.71 -0.80
C PRO A 142 -12.01 9.63 -2.28
N GLN A 143 -11.27 8.83 -3.05
CA GLN A 143 -11.50 8.56 -4.48
C GLN A 143 -12.32 7.28 -4.62
N ALA A 144 -13.65 7.42 -4.57
CA ALA A 144 -14.58 6.29 -4.55
C ALA A 144 -14.45 5.36 -5.78
N GLU A 145 -13.98 5.88 -6.91
CA GLU A 145 -13.75 5.14 -8.14
C GLU A 145 -12.60 4.12 -8.08
N LEU A 146 -11.71 4.22 -7.07
CA LEU A 146 -10.61 3.28 -6.86
C LEU A 146 -11.03 2.03 -6.07
N LEU A 147 -12.27 1.98 -5.61
CA LEU A 147 -12.85 0.88 -4.84
C LEU A 147 -14.12 0.39 -5.53
N VAL A 148 -14.27 -0.94 -5.62
CA VAL A 148 -15.46 -1.58 -6.18
C VAL A 148 -16.26 -2.21 -5.05
N THR A 149 -17.54 -1.84 -4.91
CA THR A 149 -18.45 -2.46 -3.94
C THR A 149 -18.96 -3.81 -4.43
N THR A 150 -19.57 -4.59 -3.54
CA THR A 150 -20.21 -5.86 -3.90
C THR A 150 -21.30 -5.65 -4.95
N GLU A 151 -22.13 -4.62 -4.83
CA GLU A 151 -23.17 -4.29 -5.79
C GLU A 151 -22.60 -3.92 -7.17
N GLN A 152 -21.52 -3.13 -7.18
CA GLN A 152 -20.82 -2.78 -8.42
C GLN A 152 -20.17 -4.00 -9.07
N MET A 153 -19.58 -4.90 -8.27
CA MET A 153 -19.01 -6.15 -8.77
C MET A 153 -20.09 -7.05 -9.39
N LEU A 154 -21.27 -7.16 -8.76
CA LEU A 154 -22.40 -7.91 -9.32
C LEU A 154 -22.87 -7.33 -10.66
N ALA A 155 -22.92 -5.99 -10.79
CA ALA A 155 -23.22 -5.34 -12.05
C ALA A 155 -22.13 -5.60 -13.11
N ALA A 156 -20.86 -5.55 -12.72
CA ALA A 156 -19.73 -5.79 -13.61
C ALA A 156 -19.72 -7.21 -14.20
N LEU A 157 -20.22 -8.22 -13.48
CA LEU A 157 -20.35 -9.58 -14.00
C LEU A 157 -21.29 -9.69 -15.21
N ALA A 158 -22.23 -8.76 -15.36
CA ALA A 158 -23.15 -8.71 -16.49
C ALA A 158 -22.59 -7.91 -17.68
N ASP A 159 -21.47 -7.20 -17.51
CA ASP A 159 -20.88 -6.34 -18.53
C ASP A 159 -19.63 -6.99 -19.16
N PRO A 160 -19.72 -7.48 -20.42
CA PRO A 160 -18.60 -8.15 -21.07
C PRO A 160 -17.42 -7.20 -21.42
N THR A 161 -17.64 -5.89 -21.35
CA THR A 161 -16.60 -4.88 -21.60
C THR A 161 -15.64 -4.73 -20.41
N ILE A 162 -16.09 -5.09 -19.20
CA ILE A 162 -15.27 -5.06 -17.99
C ILE A 162 -14.44 -6.35 -17.91
N LYS A 163 -13.15 -6.20 -17.60
CA LYS A 163 -12.24 -7.32 -17.33
C LYS A 163 -11.96 -7.39 -15.84
N LEU A 164 -12.24 -8.55 -15.27
CA LEU A 164 -11.97 -8.84 -13.87
C LEU A 164 -10.60 -9.53 -13.79
N LEU A 165 -9.66 -8.91 -13.10
CA LEU A 165 -8.31 -9.45 -12.91
C LEU A 165 -8.19 -10.01 -11.50
N ASP A 166 -7.74 -11.25 -11.40
CA ASP A 166 -7.43 -11.91 -10.13
C ASP A 166 -5.92 -12.10 -10.04
N ASN A 167 -5.31 -11.50 -9.04
CA ASN A 167 -3.86 -11.50 -8.81
C ASN A 167 -3.47 -12.31 -7.57
N ARG A 168 -4.33 -13.23 -7.15
CA ARG A 168 -4.03 -14.20 -6.10
C ARG A 168 -3.12 -15.30 -6.63
N ASP A 169 -2.52 -16.06 -5.71
CA ASP A 169 -1.64 -17.14 -6.10
C ASP A 169 -2.37 -18.24 -6.90
N LYS A 170 -1.59 -19.11 -7.52
CA LYS A 170 -2.12 -20.19 -8.37
C LYS A 170 -3.05 -21.13 -7.59
N ASP A 171 -2.76 -21.43 -6.34
CA ASP A 171 -3.51 -22.41 -5.55
C ASP A 171 -4.87 -21.84 -5.14
N GLU A 172 -4.93 -20.55 -4.81
CA GLU A 172 -6.16 -19.79 -4.61
C GLU A 172 -6.98 -19.68 -5.90
N TRP A 173 -6.32 -19.38 -7.03
CA TRP A 173 -6.95 -19.27 -8.34
C TRP A 173 -7.62 -20.58 -8.79
N LEU A 174 -6.94 -21.71 -8.59
CA LEU A 174 -7.44 -23.05 -8.89
C LEU A 174 -8.48 -23.53 -7.87
N GLY A 175 -8.62 -22.85 -6.74
CA GLY A 175 -9.51 -23.25 -5.65
C GLY A 175 -9.01 -24.48 -4.90
N GLU A 176 -7.69 -24.71 -4.87
CA GLU A 176 -7.05 -25.75 -4.06
C GLU A 176 -6.86 -25.25 -2.62
N SER A 177 -6.50 -23.98 -2.48
CA SER A 177 -6.47 -23.20 -1.24
C SER A 177 -7.52 -22.09 -1.27
N SER A 178 -7.94 -21.59 -0.10
CA SER A 178 -8.76 -20.38 0.01
C SER A 178 -8.01 -19.16 0.54
N SER A 179 -6.76 -19.33 1.01
CA SER A 179 -5.89 -18.22 1.40
C SER A 179 -4.46 -18.72 1.71
N PRO A 180 -3.44 -17.84 1.64
CA PRO A 180 -2.07 -18.17 2.06
C PRO A 180 -1.96 -18.51 3.56
N TYR A 181 -2.98 -18.19 4.37
CA TYR A 181 -3.03 -18.51 5.80
C TYR A 181 -3.58 -19.91 6.11
N GLY A 182 -4.06 -20.63 5.10
CA GLY A 182 -4.52 -22.00 5.26
C GLY A 182 -5.47 -22.45 4.18
N LYS A 183 -5.39 -23.75 3.86
CA LYS A 183 -6.16 -24.38 2.77
C LYS A 183 -7.66 -24.08 2.82
N ASP A 184 -8.25 -24.04 4.01
CA ASP A 184 -9.69 -23.83 4.23
C ASP A 184 -9.96 -22.60 5.13
N PHE A 185 -9.09 -21.58 5.06
CA PHE A 185 -9.19 -20.38 5.89
C PHE A 185 -10.47 -19.58 5.61
N ALA A 186 -10.80 -19.34 4.33
CA ALA A 186 -12.10 -18.77 3.95
C ALA A 186 -13.14 -19.88 3.71
N PRO A 187 -14.44 -19.63 3.99
CA PRO A 187 -15.50 -20.63 3.86
C PRO A 187 -15.72 -21.19 2.44
N ARG A 188 -15.27 -20.48 1.41
CA ARG A 188 -15.42 -20.85 0.00
C ARG A 188 -14.11 -20.66 -0.76
N LYS A 189 -13.81 -21.61 -1.64
CA LYS A 189 -12.67 -21.60 -2.56
C LYS A 189 -13.09 -21.15 -3.95
N GLY A 190 -12.09 -20.87 -4.77
CA GLY A 190 -12.24 -20.53 -6.17
C GLY A 190 -12.22 -19.02 -6.39
N ARG A 191 -12.95 -18.57 -7.40
CA ARG A 191 -12.79 -17.25 -7.99
C ARG A 191 -14.09 -16.70 -8.54
N ILE A 192 -14.08 -15.39 -8.79
CA ILE A 192 -15.19 -14.70 -9.41
C ILE A 192 -15.38 -15.21 -10.85
N PRO A 193 -16.60 -15.58 -11.28
CA PRO A 193 -16.86 -16.03 -12.65
C PRO A 193 -16.41 -14.99 -13.70
N GLY A 194 -15.77 -15.46 -14.77
CA GLY A 194 -15.29 -14.58 -15.85
C GLY A 194 -14.01 -13.81 -15.53
N ALA A 195 -13.44 -13.96 -14.33
CA ALA A 195 -12.12 -13.41 -14.03
C ALA A 195 -11.03 -14.03 -14.91
N VAL A 196 -9.96 -13.27 -15.09
CA VAL A 196 -8.71 -13.66 -15.74
C VAL A 196 -7.60 -13.63 -14.70
N TRP A 197 -6.81 -14.69 -14.65
CA TRP A 197 -5.65 -14.76 -13.76
C TRP A 197 -4.49 -13.97 -14.34
N LEU A 198 -3.87 -13.16 -13.49
CA LEU A 198 -2.63 -12.45 -13.79
C LEU A 198 -1.71 -12.67 -12.60
N GLU A 199 -0.49 -13.14 -12.85
CA GLU A 199 0.57 -13.32 -11.85
C GLU A 199 1.80 -12.51 -12.28
#